data_AF-K8XC95-F1
#
_entry.id   AF-K8XC95-F1
#
_cell.length_a   1.000
_cell.length_b   1.000
_cell.length_c   1.000
_cell.angle_alpha   90.00
_cell.angle_beta   90.00
_cell.angle_gamma   90.00
#
_symmetry.space_group_name_H-M   'P 1'
#
loop_
_entity.id
_entity.type
_entity.pdbx_description
1 polymer ?
#
loop_
_entity_poly.entity_id
_entity_poly.type
_entity_poly.pdbx_seq_one_letter_code
_entity_poly.pdbx_strand_id
1 'polypeptide(L)'
;MNGIDYQIDLSAKNAKEFHKKLDHYIDHATKVGGRKNRSAGTLTTGDEVNRRPVRRDREHVGAVREWAREQGYDIGVRGRIPTEIADAYNAAH
;
A
#
# COMPACT_ATOMS: atom_id res chain seq x y z
N MET A 1 -21.34 -2.79 -5.70
CA MET A 1 -22.37 -2.13 -6.53
C MET A 1 -22.84 -0.89 -5.78
N ASN A 2 -22.83 0.29 -6.41
CA ASN A 2 -23.25 1.55 -5.76
C ASN A 2 -22.49 1.89 -4.46
N GLY A 3 -21.19 1.58 -4.40
CA GLY A 3 -20.36 1.81 -3.21
C GLY A 3 -20.47 0.75 -2.11
N ILE A 4 -21.29 -0.29 -2.30
CA ILE A 4 -21.38 -1.44 -1.39
C ILE A 4 -20.54 -2.60 -1.95
N ASP A 5 -19.68 -3.17 -1.10
CA ASP A 5 -18.87 -4.33 -1.44
C ASP A 5 -19.64 -5.63 -1.23
N TYR A 6 -19.47 -6.58 -2.15
CA TYR A 6 -20.11 -7.89 -2.11
C TYR A 6 -19.06 -8.98 -2.22
N GLN A 7 -19.25 -10.04 -1.43
CA GLN A 7 -18.42 -11.24 -1.47
C GLN A 7 -19.30 -12.46 -1.75
N ILE A 8 -18.77 -13.38 -2.55
CA ILE A 8 -19.38 -14.66 -2.84
C ILE A 8 -18.29 -15.72 -2.95
N ASP A 9 -18.46 -16.84 -2.25
CA ASP A 9 -17.54 -17.97 -2.33
C ASP A 9 -17.99 -18.92 -3.43
N LEU A 10 -17.15 -19.03 -4.45
CA LEU A 10 -17.43 -19.84 -5.64
C LEU A 10 -16.51 -21.05 -5.70
N SER A 11 -17.06 -22.20 -6.12
CA SER A 11 -16.26 -23.33 -6.55
C SER A 11 -15.48 -22.98 -7.83
N ALA A 12 -14.40 -23.72 -8.13
CA ALA A 12 -13.55 -23.44 -9.29
C ALA A 12 -14.32 -23.41 -10.64
N LYS A 13 -15.38 -24.22 -10.78
CA LYS A 13 -16.24 -24.21 -11.96
C LYS A 13 -17.04 -22.91 -12.04
N ASN A 14 -17.68 -22.53 -10.94
CA ASN A 14 -18.55 -21.34 -10.89
C ASN A 14 -17.72 -20.05 -11.01
N ALA A 15 -16.50 -20.02 -10.48
CA ALA A 15 -15.58 -18.90 -10.63
C ALA A 15 -15.24 -18.65 -12.12
N LYS A 16 -14.95 -19.71 -12.89
CA LYS A 16 -14.70 -19.59 -14.34
C LYS A 16 -15.92 -19.05 -15.09
N GLU A 17 -17.11 -19.54 -14.76
CA GLU A 17 -18.35 -19.04 -15.37
C GLU A 17 -18.62 -17.58 -15.02
N PHE A 18 -18.34 -17.17 -13.77
CA PHE A 18 -18.46 -15.79 -13.34
C PHE A 18 -17.51 -14.87 -14.10
N HIS A 19 -16.24 -15.24 -14.24
CA HIS A 19 -15.27 -14.48 -15.03
C HIS A 19 -15.72 -14.33 -16.49
N LYS A 20 -16.15 -15.42 -17.13
CA LYS A 20 -16.67 -15.38 -18.52
C LYS A 20 -17.81 -14.39 -18.71
N LYS A 21 -18.71 -14.26 -17.72
CA LYS A 21 -19.83 -13.30 -17.77
C LYS A 21 -19.36 -11.86 -17.62
N LEU A 22 -18.22 -11.64 -16.96
CA LEU A 22 -17.63 -10.32 -16.77
C LEU A 22 -16.74 -9.88 -17.93
N ASP A 23 -16.20 -10.80 -18.74
CA ASP A 23 -15.25 -10.51 -19.83
C ASP A 23 -15.69 -9.34 -20.71
N HIS A 24 -16.94 -9.33 -21.20
CA HIS A 24 -17.47 -8.25 -22.03
C HIS A 24 -17.37 -6.86 -21.37
N TYR A 25 -17.68 -6.78 -20.08
CA TYR A 25 -17.63 -5.53 -19.33
C TYR A 25 -16.21 -5.15 -18.97
N ILE A 26 -15.34 -6.12 -18.68
CA ILE A 26 -13.92 -5.90 -18.39
C ILE A 26 -13.22 -5.33 -19.61
N ASP A 27 -13.50 -5.83 -20.82
CA ASP A 27 -12.92 -5.34 -22.09
C ASP A 27 -13.21 -3.85 -22.33
N HIS A 28 -14.36 -3.36 -21.86
CA HIS A 28 -14.77 -1.96 -22.00
C HIS A 28 -14.53 -1.13 -20.72
N ALA A 29 -14.05 -1.76 -19.65
CA ALA A 29 -13.86 -1.09 -18.37
C ALA A 29 -12.53 -0.33 -18.35
N THR A 30 -12.57 0.89 -17.80
CA THR A 30 -11.34 1.57 -17.41
C THR A 30 -10.93 1.08 -16.03
N LYS A 31 -9.68 0.64 -15.91
CA LYS A 31 -9.13 0.20 -14.63
C LYS A 31 -9.03 1.39 -13.67
N VAL A 32 -9.96 1.47 -12.73
CA VAL A 32 -10.00 2.47 -11.67
C VAL A 32 -9.47 1.84 -10.39
N GLY A 33 -8.28 2.26 -9.97
CA GLY A 33 -7.64 1.68 -8.80
C GLY A 33 -6.87 0.39 -9.09
N GLY A 34 -5.87 0.18 -8.25
CA GLY A 34 -4.77 -0.73 -8.47
C GLY A 34 -3.56 -0.06 -7.88
N ARG A 35 -3.28 -0.35 -6.61
CA ARG A 35 -1.95 -0.08 -6.07
C ARG A 35 -1.00 -0.71 -7.08
N LYS A 36 -0.19 0.15 -7.70
CA LYS A 36 0.99 -0.25 -8.46
C LYS A 36 1.89 -0.99 -7.47
N ASN A 37 1.57 -2.23 -7.17
CA ASN A 37 2.53 -3.20 -6.69
C ASN A 37 3.45 -3.40 -7.89
N ARG A 38 4.41 -2.46 -8.04
CA ARG A 38 5.69 -2.74 -8.66
C ARG A 38 6.28 -3.87 -7.82
N SER A 39 5.86 -5.11 -8.09
CA SER A 39 6.72 -6.25 -7.89
C SER A 39 7.96 -5.94 -8.71
N ALA A 40 9.06 -5.71 -8.00
CA ALA A 40 10.39 -5.75 -8.55
C ALA A 40 10.51 -7.00 -9.43
N GLY A 41 10.96 -6.84 -10.67
CA GLY A 41 11.19 -7.97 -11.56
C GLY A 41 11.09 -7.60 -13.03
N THR A 42 12.19 -7.03 -13.54
CA THR A 42 12.61 -7.13 -14.94
C THR A 42 11.80 -6.33 -15.96
N LEU A 43 12.37 -5.23 -16.44
CA LEU A 43 12.95 -5.18 -17.78
C LEU A 43 13.85 -3.94 -17.92
N THR A 44 15.02 -4.22 -18.47
CA THR A 44 16.14 -3.37 -18.84
C THR A 44 15.75 -2.19 -19.74
N THR A 45 16.31 -1.01 -19.47
CA THR A 45 17.28 -0.24 -20.29
C THR A 45 17.09 1.25 -20.00
N GLY A 46 18.14 1.95 -19.60
CA GLY A 46 18.19 3.42 -19.56
C GLY A 46 18.40 4.03 -18.18
N ASP A 47 19.67 4.33 -17.91
CA ASP A 47 20.20 5.36 -17.03
C ASP A 47 19.99 5.32 -15.50
N GLU A 48 21.16 5.39 -14.87
CA GLU A 48 21.49 5.74 -13.49
C GLU A 48 20.41 6.64 -12.83
N VAL A 49 19.91 6.35 -11.63
CA VAL A 49 20.60 6.65 -10.38
C VAL A 49 20.14 5.69 -9.27
N ASN A 50 21.13 5.08 -8.61
CA ASN A 50 21.08 4.51 -7.27
C ASN A 50 19.91 5.02 -6.38
N ARG A 51 18.89 4.19 -6.16
CA ARG A 51 18.03 4.34 -4.98
C ARG A 51 17.88 2.99 -4.29
N ARG A 52 18.96 2.60 -3.60
CA ARG A 52 18.93 1.60 -2.52
C ARG A 52 17.70 1.86 -1.63
N PRO A 53 16.93 0.84 -1.22
CA PRO A 53 15.86 1.05 -0.25
C PRO A 53 16.51 1.54 1.04
N VAL A 54 16.03 2.70 1.46
CA VAL A 54 16.58 3.58 2.48
C VAL A 54 16.59 2.85 3.83
N ARG A 55 17.77 2.38 4.25
CA ARG A 55 17.99 1.91 5.63
C ARG A 55 17.82 3.04 6.66
N ARG A 56 17.96 4.31 6.23
CA ARG A 56 17.79 5.51 7.05
C ARG A 56 16.37 5.71 7.58
N ASP A 57 15.36 5.18 6.89
CA ASP A 57 13.95 5.32 7.29
C ASP A 57 13.67 4.57 8.58
N ARG A 58 14.39 3.46 8.86
CA ARG A 58 14.16 2.66 10.07
C ARG A 58 14.67 3.34 11.34
N GLU A 59 15.81 4.01 11.25
CA GLU A 59 16.40 4.75 12.37
C GLU A 59 15.54 5.97 12.71
N HIS A 60 15.12 6.73 11.69
CA HIS A 60 14.21 7.86 11.86
C HIS A 60 12.86 7.42 12.46
N VAL A 61 12.30 6.31 11.99
CA VAL A 61 11.08 5.71 12.57
C VAL A 61 11.27 5.26 14.02
N GLY A 62 12.49 4.89 14.43
CA GLY A 62 12.79 4.61 15.84
C GLY A 62 12.66 5.87 16.70
N ALA A 63 13.34 6.95 16.31
CA ALA A 63 13.35 8.22 17.04
C ALA A 63 11.96 8.87 17.14
N VAL A 64 11.22 8.91 16.04
CA VAL A 64 9.84 9.44 16.03
C VAL A 64 8.95 8.63 16.97
N ARG A 65 9.13 7.30 17.04
CA ARG A 65 8.35 6.43 17.94
C ARG A 65 8.67 6.70 19.40
N GLU A 66 9.92 6.91 19.76
CA GLU A 66 10.32 7.22 21.14
C GLU A 66 9.74 8.55 21.59
N TRP A 67 9.92 9.60 20.79
CA TRP A 67 9.32 10.91 21.03
C TRP A 67 7.79 10.83 21.14
N ALA A 68 7.14 10.11 20.23
CA ALA A 68 5.68 9.98 20.25
C ALA A 68 5.17 9.29 21.51
N ARG A 69 5.92 8.29 22.02
CA ARG A 69 5.59 7.60 23.29
C ARG A 69 5.75 8.53 24.49
N GLU A 70 6.78 9.37 24.50
CA GLU A 70 7.01 10.38 25.54
C GLU A 70 5.94 11.47 25.55
N GLN A 71 5.43 11.85 24.37
CA GLN A 71 4.32 12.80 24.22
C GLN A 71 2.94 12.18 24.49
N GLY A 72 2.87 10.87 24.76
CA GLY A 72 1.62 10.18 25.09
C GLY A 72 0.76 9.77 23.89
N TYR A 73 1.32 9.74 22.67
CA TYR A 73 0.61 9.23 21.50
C TYR A 73 0.54 7.70 21.48
N ASP A 74 -0.64 7.16 21.17
CA ASP A 74 -0.86 5.74 20.97
C ASP A 74 -0.31 5.29 19.60
N ILE A 75 0.85 4.64 19.62
CA ILE A 75 1.53 4.11 18.44
C ILE A 75 1.66 2.60 18.52
N GLY A 76 1.30 1.93 17.43
CA GLY A 76 1.47 0.50 17.30
C GLY A 76 2.94 0.08 17.53
N VAL A 77 3.13 -1.02 18.27
CA VAL A 77 4.44 -1.58 18.67
C VAL A 77 5.34 -1.86 17.45
N ARG A 78 4.74 -2.09 16.28
CA ARG A 78 5.45 -2.33 15.00
C ARG A 78 4.67 -1.71 13.84
N GLY A 79 5.38 -1.38 12.77
CA GLY A 79 4.78 -0.90 11.52
C GLY A 79 5.03 0.58 11.26
N ARG A 80 4.27 1.10 10.29
CA ARG A 80 4.34 2.49 9.82
C ARG A 80 3.77 3.44 10.87
N ILE A 81 4.47 4.54 11.13
CA ILE A 81 4.00 5.61 12.02
C ILE A 81 2.88 6.39 11.31
N PRO A 82 1.78 6.70 12.00
CA PRO A 82 0.75 7.62 11.49
C PRO A 82 1.38 8.94 11.02
N THR A 83 0.93 9.46 9.88
CA THR A 83 1.45 10.72 9.31
C THR A 83 1.33 11.89 10.29
N GLU A 84 0.24 11.94 11.04
CA GLU A 84 0.01 12.95 12.09
C GLU A 84 1.15 13.05 13.11
N ILE A 85 1.75 11.92 13.48
CA ILE A 85 2.82 11.85 14.48
C ILE A 85 4.18 12.18 13.86
N ALA A 86 4.39 11.77 12.60
CA ALA A 86 5.58 12.15 11.85
C ALA A 86 5.62 13.68 11.61
N ASP A 87 4.48 14.28 11.30
CA ASP A 87 4.36 15.72 11.09
C ASP A 87 4.50 16.48 12.41
N ALA A 88 3.91 15.98 13.51
CA ALA A 88 4.09 16.56 14.84
C ALA A 88 5.56 16.51 15.31
N TYR A 89 6.29 15.43 14.99
CA TYR A 89 7.73 15.33 15.26
C TYR A 89 8.54 16.34 14.45
N ASN A 90 8.25 16.47 13.15
CA ASN A 90 8.89 17.47 12.28
C ASN A 90 8.54 18.92 12.65
N ALA A 91 7.41 19.15 13.32
CA ALA A 91 7.05 20.47 13.84
C ALA A 91 7.76 20.80 15.16
N ALA A 92 8.09 19.76 15.95
CA ALA A 92 8.77 19.87 17.23
C ALA A 92 10.32 19.86 17.11
N HIS A 93 10.87 19.65 15.92
CA HIS A 93 12.30 19.49 15.65
C HIS A 93 12.73 20.26 14.40
#